data_AF-A0A2N8P023-F1
#
_entry.id   AF-A0A2N8P023-F1
#
_cell.length_a   1.000
_cell.length_b   1.000
_cell.length_c   1.000
_cell.angle_alpha   90.00
_cell.angle_beta   90.00
_cell.angle_gamma   90.00
#
_symmetry.space_group_name_H-M   'P 1'
#
loop_
_entity.id
_entity.type
_entity.pdbx_description
1 polymer ?
#
loop_
_entity_poly.entity_id
_entity_poly.type
_entity_poly.pdbx_seq_one_letter_code
_entity_poly.pdbx_strand_id
1 'polypeptide(L)'
;MPVADAEVAVLIVGGGPVGLTARALLERWGVRSLLVEKHHELSPFPRARLVNVRSMEIFRGLGLAAGITAGAFAPEYGRIRFRDALCDRDFAAAAMAGVHAPVPESPVTGVVTSQDRLEPILLAAADTQVRFGAELVDLAEESDGVVASLVDHRRGDETRVRARYVLAADGANSTVRQRLGIDTSGPGAMGNFTTVVFDADLSRWCADRPAGVYFTAHGSFTPLYPEGGWAWFGPTPENAARADWPGLVSRALGPGVDVRADVVRVQHWVMNASVAERFRQGRILLAGDAAHAVPIVGGLGMNTGIADAHNLCWKLAGVLHGWAAPGLLDTYEAERHPVALRTLRQAVANAQLALQVQNRRREQLRSGEAVPSQVEPPWSEQYFAQLGLVLGAAYRSGAVLTDDSTSLEPSGTDEDTGTDYVPTAEPGHRMPHLWLTRDRSTLDAFGEWFTLLTPDRTGWARCATAPWPLRIDTLPGEHAVRCGLGPRGALLIRPDGHIGARWPDRPPSDAALPDALASLTRSTPS
;
A
#
# COMPACT_ATOMS: atom_id res chain seq x y z
N MET A 1 5.20 12.11 -38.44
CA MET A 1 5.02 11.67 -37.05
C MET A 1 5.72 10.34 -36.89
N PRO A 2 6.62 10.16 -35.93
CA PRO A 2 7.27 8.86 -35.76
C PRO A 2 6.20 7.81 -35.43
N VAL A 3 6.20 6.72 -36.19
CA VAL A 3 5.24 5.62 -36.06
C VAL A 3 5.52 4.91 -34.73
N ALA A 4 4.48 4.66 -33.92
CA ALA A 4 4.63 3.87 -32.70
C ALA A 4 4.68 2.38 -33.07
N ASP A 5 5.53 1.61 -32.41
CA ASP A 5 5.69 0.16 -32.65
C ASP A 5 4.54 -0.66 -32.03
N ALA A 6 3.86 -0.11 -31.02
CA ALA A 6 2.70 -0.71 -30.38
C ALA A 6 1.71 0.32 -29.81
N GLU A 7 0.43 -0.06 -29.70
CA GLU A 7 -0.63 0.76 -29.11
C GLU A 7 -1.39 0.03 -27.99
N VAL A 8 -1.50 0.69 -26.83
CA VAL A 8 -2.20 0.15 -25.65
C VAL A 8 -3.14 1.19 -25.03
N ALA A 9 -4.09 0.75 -24.22
CA ALA A 9 -4.95 1.68 -23.49
C ALA A 9 -4.19 2.27 -22.29
N VAL A 10 -3.46 1.43 -21.55
CA VAL A 10 -2.64 1.86 -20.40
C VAL A 10 -1.25 1.26 -20.50
N LEU A 11 -0.22 2.10 -20.43
CA LEU A 11 1.16 1.67 -20.19
C LEU A 11 1.46 1.75 -18.69
N ILE A 12 1.83 0.62 -18.09
CA ILE A 12 2.29 0.56 -16.70
C ILE A 12 3.82 0.53 -16.72
N VAL A 13 4.46 1.46 -16.00
CA VAL A 13 5.92 1.59 -15.95
C VAL A 13 6.40 1.15 -14.58
N GLY A 14 7.13 0.06 -14.50
CA GLY A 14 7.62 -0.55 -13.26
C GLY A 14 6.88 -1.85 -12.89
N GLY A 15 7.65 -2.92 -12.72
CA GLY A 15 7.21 -4.29 -12.40
C GLY A 15 7.28 -4.65 -10.92
N GLY A 16 7.27 -3.65 -10.02
CA GLY A 16 7.14 -3.88 -8.58
C GLY A 16 5.70 -4.21 -8.13
N PRO A 17 5.46 -4.37 -6.82
CA PRO A 17 4.15 -4.78 -6.29
C PRO A 17 3.00 -3.87 -6.73
N VAL A 18 3.24 -2.56 -6.83
CA VAL A 18 2.24 -1.58 -7.26
C VAL A 18 1.87 -1.77 -8.73
N GLY A 19 2.85 -1.87 -9.62
CA GLY A 19 2.62 -2.06 -11.06
C GLY A 19 2.00 -3.43 -11.36
N LEU A 20 2.46 -4.50 -10.71
CA LEU A 20 1.88 -5.84 -10.87
C LEU A 20 0.44 -5.90 -10.33
N THR A 21 0.14 -5.20 -9.24
CA THR A 21 -1.24 -5.07 -8.74
C THR A 21 -2.11 -4.29 -9.72
N ALA A 22 -1.61 -3.17 -10.25
CA ALA A 22 -2.34 -2.38 -11.25
C ALA A 22 -2.65 -3.20 -12.51
N ARG A 23 -1.69 -4.00 -12.97
CA ARG A 23 -1.86 -4.94 -14.09
C ARG A 23 -3.00 -5.92 -13.84
N ALA A 24 -2.99 -6.61 -12.69
CA ALA A 24 -4.02 -7.58 -12.33
C ALA A 24 -5.41 -6.95 -12.12
N LEU A 25 -5.46 -5.70 -11.64
CA LEU A 25 -6.69 -4.94 -11.50
C LEU A 25 -7.27 -4.53 -12.86
N LEU A 26 -6.47 -3.91 -13.73
CA LEU A 26 -6.89 -3.47 -15.06
C LEU A 26 -7.37 -4.63 -15.94
N GLU A 27 -6.75 -5.81 -15.82
CA GLU A 27 -7.15 -7.01 -16.54
C GLU A 27 -8.58 -7.48 -16.20
N ARG A 28 -9.03 -7.33 -14.94
CA ARG A 28 -10.41 -7.67 -14.56
C ARG A 28 -11.44 -6.88 -15.32
N TRP A 29 -11.13 -5.62 -15.62
CA TRP A 29 -11.99 -4.76 -16.43
C TRP A 29 -11.73 -4.92 -17.92
N GLY A 30 -10.89 -5.87 -18.36
CA GLY A 30 -10.56 -6.07 -19.77
C GLY A 30 -9.81 -4.88 -20.40
N VAL A 31 -9.11 -4.07 -19.60
CA VAL A 31 -8.34 -2.93 -20.10
C VAL A 31 -7.03 -3.43 -20.72
N ARG A 32 -6.87 -3.23 -22.03
CA ARG A 32 -5.65 -3.58 -22.76
C ARG A 32 -4.46 -2.77 -22.23
N SER A 33 -3.57 -3.42 -21.51
CA SER A 33 -2.40 -2.79 -20.91
C SER A 33 -1.10 -3.51 -21.27
N LEU A 34 0.00 -2.79 -21.13
CA LEU A 34 1.37 -3.33 -21.22
C LEU A 34 2.12 -2.87 -19.97
N LEU A 35 2.75 -3.80 -19.26
CA LEU A 35 3.70 -3.46 -18.21
C LEU A 35 5.12 -3.53 -18.76
N VAL A 36 5.93 -2.51 -18.49
CA VAL A 36 7.36 -2.49 -18.80
C VAL A 36 8.19 -2.45 -17.52
N GLU A 37 9.25 -3.24 -17.48
CA GLU A 37 10.19 -3.32 -16.35
C GLU A 37 11.62 -3.31 -16.91
N LYS A 38 12.46 -2.44 -16.36
CA LYS A 38 13.85 -2.27 -16.82
C LYS A 38 14.75 -3.45 -16.48
N HIS A 39 14.46 -4.15 -15.39
CA HIS A 39 15.16 -5.37 -15.02
C HIS A 39 14.69 -6.55 -15.89
N HIS A 40 15.57 -7.52 -16.14
CA HIS A 40 15.24 -8.69 -16.98
C HIS A 40 14.48 -9.79 -16.23
N GLU A 41 14.39 -9.66 -14.90
CA GLU A 41 13.74 -10.60 -13.99
C GLU A 41 13.26 -9.83 -12.75
N LEU A 42 12.39 -10.46 -11.96
CA LEU A 42 11.95 -9.91 -10.67
C LEU A 42 13.14 -9.77 -9.72
N SER A 43 13.04 -8.82 -8.80
CA SER A 43 14.13 -8.60 -7.84
C SER A 43 14.22 -9.78 -6.87
N PRO A 44 15.39 -10.45 -6.76
CA PRO A 44 15.59 -11.48 -5.75
C PRO A 44 15.83 -10.89 -4.35
N PHE A 45 15.77 -9.57 -4.18
CA PHE A 45 16.06 -8.93 -2.90
C PHE A 45 14.79 -8.81 -2.03
N PRO A 46 14.81 -9.33 -0.79
CA PRO A 46 13.66 -9.27 0.11
C PRO A 46 13.51 -7.86 0.70
N ARG A 47 12.86 -6.98 -0.06
CA ARG A 47 12.65 -5.55 0.28
C ARG A 47 11.49 -5.36 1.26
N ALA A 48 10.33 -4.88 0.82
CA ALA A 48 9.18 -4.71 1.70
C ALA A 48 8.71 -6.07 2.24
N ARG A 49 8.26 -6.10 3.49
CA ARG A 49 7.99 -7.37 4.22
C ARG A 49 6.64 -7.47 4.92
N LEU A 50 5.91 -6.37 4.98
CA LEU A 50 4.62 -6.31 5.65
C LEU A 50 3.54 -6.07 4.60
N VAL A 51 2.67 -7.05 4.41
CA VAL A 51 1.43 -6.88 3.65
C VAL A 51 0.33 -6.67 4.68
N ASN A 52 -0.10 -5.41 4.85
CA ASN A 52 -1.06 -5.08 5.90
C ASN A 52 -2.48 -5.57 5.54
N VAL A 53 -3.39 -5.43 6.51
CA VAL A 53 -4.79 -5.84 6.37
C VAL A 53 -5.45 -5.24 5.13
N ARG A 54 -5.22 -3.95 4.84
CA ARG A 54 -5.85 -3.28 3.69
C ARG A 54 -5.38 -3.85 2.35
N SER A 55 -4.09 -4.16 2.21
CA SER A 55 -3.57 -4.83 1.02
C SER A 55 -4.09 -6.25 0.89
N MET A 56 -4.22 -6.99 2.00
CA MET A 56 -4.82 -8.33 1.98
C MET A 56 -6.30 -8.31 1.59
N GLU A 57 -7.06 -7.25 1.89
CA GLU A 57 -8.43 -7.08 1.38
C GLU A 57 -8.46 -6.92 -0.13
N ILE A 58 -7.55 -6.11 -0.67
CA ILE A 58 -7.41 -5.92 -2.12
C ILE A 58 -7.03 -7.26 -2.77
N PHE A 59 -6.08 -7.99 -2.19
CA PHE A 59 -5.69 -9.31 -2.67
C PHE A 59 -6.78 -10.38 -2.48
N ARG A 60 -7.64 -10.26 -1.48
CA ARG A 60 -8.83 -11.11 -1.34
C ARG A 60 -9.81 -10.85 -2.47
N GLY A 61 -10.10 -9.59 -2.76
CA GLY A 61 -10.86 -9.20 -3.95
C GLY A 61 -10.22 -9.73 -5.23
N LEU A 62 -8.88 -9.81 -5.27
CA LEU A 62 -8.15 -10.39 -6.38
C LEU A 62 -8.16 -11.95 -6.43
N GLY A 63 -8.62 -12.63 -5.39
CA GLY A 63 -8.52 -14.09 -5.24
C GLY A 63 -7.12 -14.60 -4.86
N LEU A 64 -6.20 -13.70 -4.50
CA LEU A 64 -4.79 -13.99 -4.22
C LEU A 64 -4.49 -14.16 -2.73
N ALA A 65 -5.36 -13.67 -1.83
CA ALA A 65 -5.10 -13.67 -0.39
C ALA A 65 -4.74 -15.06 0.17
N ALA A 66 -5.43 -16.13 -0.25
CA ALA A 66 -5.14 -17.48 0.22
C ALA A 66 -3.73 -17.96 -0.18
N GLY A 67 -3.32 -17.71 -1.42
CA GLY A 67 -1.99 -18.06 -1.91
C GLY A 67 -0.88 -17.26 -1.22
N ILE A 68 -1.11 -15.97 -0.98
CA ILE A 68 -0.18 -15.11 -0.26
C ILE A 68 -0.03 -15.59 1.19
N THR A 69 -1.13 -15.89 1.89
CA THR A 69 -1.10 -16.40 3.27
C THR A 69 -0.40 -17.76 3.36
N ALA A 70 -0.63 -18.65 2.40
CA ALA A 70 0.01 -19.98 2.38
C ALA A 70 1.54 -19.91 2.25
N GLY A 71 2.07 -18.90 1.57
CA GLY A 71 3.52 -18.66 1.43
C GLY A 71 4.11 -17.69 2.45
N ALA A 72 3.32 -17.17 3.39
CA ALA A 72 3.76 -16.21 4.38
C ALA A 72 4.28 -16.88 5.66
N PHE A 73 4.91 -16.08 6.53
CA PHE A 73 5.22 -16.52 7.88
C PHE A 73 3.95 -16.73 8.72
N ALA A 74 4.03 -17.65 9.67
CA ALA A 74 2.95 -17.92 10.61
C ALA A 74 2.62 -16.68 11.49
N PRO A 75 1.38 -16.54 12.00
CA PRO A 75 0.92 -15.33 12.69
C PRO A 75 1.76 -14.90 13.91
N GLU A 76 2.49 -15.82 14.55
CA GLU A 76 3.41 -15.51 15.64
C GLU A 76 4.59 -14.60 15.21
N TYR A 77 4.91 -14.56 13.92
CA TYR A 77 5.85 -13.60 13.33
C TYR A 77 5.25 -12.20 13.12
N GLY A 78 3.96 -12.00 13.33
CA GLY A 78 3.32 -10.68 13.41
C GLY A 78 3.72 -9.87 14.65
N ARG A 79 4.89 -10.13 15.24
CA ARG A 79 5.41 -9.47 16.43
C ARG A 79 6.70 -8.73 16.14
N ILE A 80 6.92 -7.69 16.92
CA ILE A 80 8.17 -6.94 17.00
C ILE A 80 8.73 -7.14 18.41
N ARG A 81 10.01 -7.49 18.50
CA ARG A 81 10.69 -7.69 19.78
C ARG A 81 11.82 -6.68 19.93
N PHE A 82 11.96 -6.15 21.14
CA PHE A 82 12.97 -5.17 21.48
C PHE A 82 13.96 -5.77 22.47
N ARG A 83 15.24 -5.75 22.09
CA ARG A 83 16.36 -6.33 22.84
C ARG A 83 17.54 -5.37 22.84
N ASP A 84 18.50 -5.58 23.74
CA ASP A 84 19.74 -4.80 23.73
C ASP A 84 20.65 -5.28 22.58
N ALA A 85 21.02 -6.55 22.60
CA ALA A 85 21.52 -7.31 21.45
C ALA A 85 20.58 -8.49 21.12
N LEU A 86 20.77 -9.13 19.96
CA LEU A 86 19.88 -10.23 19.56
C LEU A 86 19.88 -11.39 20.56
N CYS A 87 21.02 -11.67 21.20
CA CYS A 87 21.17 -12.77 22.15
C CYS A 87 20.47 -12.54 23.50
N ASP A 88 20.07 -11.30 23.79
CA ASP A 88 19.50 -10.91 25.07
C ASP A 88 18.01 -11.25 25.15
N ARG A 89 17.46 -11.11 26.37
CA ARG A 89 16.02 -11.24 26.57
C ARG A 89 15.30 -9.99 26.06
N ASP A 90 14.06 -10.19 25.63
CA ASP A 90 13.16 -9.10 25.31
C ASP A 90 12.95 -8.25 26.56
N PHE A 91 13.20 -6.94 26.46
CA PHE A 91 12.77 -5.99 27.48
C PHE A 91 11.40 -5.39 27.13
N ALA A 92 10.99 -5.48 25.87
CA ALA A 92 9.65 -5.15 25.42
C ALA A 92 9.28 -5.91 24.13
N ALA A 93 8.00 -5.93 23.82
CA ALA A 93 7.48 -6.47 22.56
C ALA A 93 6.20 -5.73 22.15
N ALA A 94 5.91 -5.74 20.86
CA ALA A 94 4.67 -5.20 20.28
C ALA A 94 4.04 -6.23 19.33
N ALA A 95 2.73 -6.37 19.35
CA ALA A 95 1.99 -7.09 18.33
C ALA A 95 1.64 -6.13 17.17
N MET A 96 1.88 -6.54 15.94
CA MET A 96 1.42 -5.81 14.77
C MET A 96 -0.09 -6.03 14.64
N ALA A 97 -0.88 -4.97 14.85
CA ALA A 97 -2.33 -5.03 14.83
C ALA A 97 -2.85 -5.55 13.47
N GLY A 98 -3.74 -6.53 13.50
CA GLY A 98 -4.29 -7.17 12.29
C GLY A 98 -3.32 -8.08 11.56
N VAL A 99 -2.12 -8.37 12.10
CA VAL A 99 -1.14 -9.30 11.52
C VAL A 99 -0.87 -10.45 12.50
N HIS A 100 -0.59 -10.11 13.77
CA HIS A 100 -0.38 -11.14 14.80
C HIS A 100 -1.63 -11.97 15.06
N ALA A 101 -2.78 -11.30 15.01
CA ALA A 101 -4.09 -11.87 15.24
C ALA A 101 -5.11 -11.17 14.32
N PRO A 102 -6.22 -11.84 13.98
CA PRO A 102 -7.34 -11.21 13.30
C PRO A 102 -7.87 -9.99 14.08
N VAL A 103 -8.43 -9.03 13.36
CA VAL A 103 -9.11 -7.85 13.92
C VAL A 103 -10.58 -7.85 13.48
N PRO A 104 -11.51 -7.38 14.33
CA PRO A 104 -12.93 -7.40 14.01
C PRO A 104 -13.32 -6.44 12.87
N GLU A 105 -12.41 -5.56 12.43
CA GLU A 105 -12.65 -4.59 11.37
C GLU A 105 -12.31 -5.08 9.95
N SER A 106 -11.85 -6.34 9.81
CA SER A 106 -11.53 -6.95 8.51
C SER A 106 -11.77 -8.46 8.46
N PRO A 107 -12.17 -9.03 7.30
CA PRO A 107 -12.33 -10.47 7.14
C PRO A 107 -11.00 -11.21 6.94
N VAL A 108 -9.88 -10.48 6.84
CA VAL A 108 -8.55 -11.03 6.57
C VAL A 108 -7.53 -10.49 7.56
N THR A 109 -6.48 -11.27 7.74
CA THR A 109 -5.30 -10.88 8.53
C THR A 109 -4.19 -10.47 7.57
N GLY A 110 -3.49 -9.38 7.89
CA GLY A 110 -2.22 -9.03 7.27
C GLY A 110 -1.16 -10.11 7.50
N VAL A 111 -0.10 -10.11 6.69
CA VAL A 111 0.93 -11.14 6.74
C VAL A 111 2.33 -10.56 6.68
N VAL A 112 3.28 -11.26 7.29
CA VAL A 112 4.70 -11.04 7.07
C VAL A 112 5.14 -11.92 5.91
N THR A 113 5.51 -11.30 4.79
CA THR A 113 6.03 -11.98 3.60
C THR A 113 6.92 -11.02 2.82
N SER A 114 8.05 -11.51 2.32
CA SER A 114 9.01 -10.67 1.61
C SER A 114 8.58 -10.42 0.16
N GLN A 115 9.01 -9.28 -0.37
CA GLN A 115 8.64 -8.83 -1.71
C GLN A 115 9.01 -9.83 -2.82
N ASP A 116 10.13 -10.54 -2.70
CA ASP A 116 10.57 -11.60 -3.62
C ASP A 116 9.64 -12.83 -3.63
N ARG A 117 8.80 -13.01 -2.61
CA ARG A 117 7.74 -14.04 -2.56
C ARG A 117 6.38 -13.51 -3.03
N LEU A 118 6.11 -12.23 -2.76
CA LEU A 118 4.87 -11.58 -3.18
C LEU A 118 4.85 -11.34 -4.70
N GLU A 119 5.92 -10.80 -5.27
CA GLU A 119 5.98 -10.41 -6.69
C GLU A 119 5.66 -11.57 -7.65
N PRO A 120 6.17 -12.81 -7.47
CA PRO A 120 5.79 -13.94 -8.31
C PRO A 120 4.29 -14.26 -8.30
N ILE A 121 3.63 -14.15 -7.14
CA ILE A 121 2.18 -14.36 -7.01
C ILE A 121 1.42 -13.29 -7.79
N LEU A 122 1.86 -12.02 -7.70
CA LEU A 122 1.26 -10.90 -8.44
C LEU A 122 1.53 -10.97 -9.95
N LEU A 123 2.70 -11.48 -10.34
CA LEU A 123 3.06 -11.72 -11.74
C LEU A 123 2.21 -12.86 -12.35
N ALA A 124 1.89 -13.89 -11.58
CA ALA A 124 1.02 -14.97 -12.02
C ALA A 124 -0.48 -14.61 -12.02
N ALA A 125 -0.87 -13.49 -11.40
CA ALA A 125 -2.28 -13.11 -11.19
C ALA A 125 -3.02 -12.61 -12.44
N ALA A 126 -2.34 -12.47 -13.57
CA ALA A 126 -2.87 -11.87 -14.78
C ALA A 126 -2.08 -12.38 -16.00
N ASP A 127 -2.73 -12.48 -17.16
CA ASP A 127 -2.13 -12.87 -18.43
C ASP A 127 -1.61 -11.68 -19.24
N THR A 128 -1.97 -10.45 -18.85
CA THR A 128 -1.54 -9.20 -19.46
C THR A 128 -0.02 -9.14 -19.59
N GLN A 129 0.44 -8.74 -20.78
CA GLN A 129 1.85 -8.75 -21.15
C GLN A 129 2.73 -7.94 -20.19
N VAL A 130 3.84 -8.56 -19.78
CA VAL A 130 4.96 -7.91 -19.10
C VAL A 130 6.19 -7.98 -20.01
N ARG A 131 6.81 -6.83 -20.27
CA ARG A 131 8.07 -6.73 -21.02
C ARG A 131 9.20 -6.37 -20.05
N PHE A 132 9.89 -7.41 -19.59
CA PHE A 132 11.15 -7.27 -18.85
C PHE A 132 12.29 -6.80 -19.76
N GLY A 133 13.27 -6.13 -19.18
CA GLY A 133 14.39 -5.52 -19.89
C GLY A 133 14.06 -4.24 -20.65
N ALA A 134 12.84 -3.71 -20.54
CA ALA A 134 12.41 -2.50 -21.23
C ALA A 134 12.39 -1.32 -20.26
N GLU A 135 13.40 -0.46 -20.36
CA GLU A 135 13.50 0.77 -19.57
C GLU A 135 12.79 1.92 -20.29
N LEU A 136 11.84 2.58 -19.61
CA LEU A 136 11.33 3.86 -20.10
C LEU A 136 12.39 4.94 -19.88
N VAL A 137 12.85 5.54 -20.97
CA VAL A 137 13.88 6.59 -20.94
C VAL A 137 13.31 7.98 -21.21
N ASP A 138 12.18 8.06 -21.91
CA ASP A 138 11.50 9.31 -22.25
C ASP A 138 10.00 9.10 -22.47
N LEU A 139 9.22 10.16 -22.29
CA LEU A 139 7.79 10.17 -22.61
C LEU A 139 7.30 11.58 -22.92
N ALA A 140 6.36 11.69 -23.85
CA ALA A 140 5.71 12.95 -24.21
C ALA A 140 4.21 12.77 -24.38
N GLU A 141 3.42 13.69 -23.83
CA GLU A 141 1.99 13.76 -24.09
C GLU A 141 1.73 14.37 -25.47
N GLU A 142 0.84 13.75 -26.24
CA GLU A 142 0.35 14.20 -27.53
C GLU A 142 -1.18 14.38 -27.49
N SER A 143 -1.80 14.83 -28.59
CA SER A 143 -3.23 15.19 -28.61
C SER A 143 -4.19 14.08 -28.20
N ASP A 144 -3.84 12.82 -28.44
CA ASP A 144 -4.72 11.65 -28.23
C ASP A 144 -4.13 10.58 -27.29
N GLY A 145 -2.95 10.82 -26.70
CA GLY A 145 -2.27 9.84 -25.87
C GLY A 145 -0.90 10.31 -25.38
N VAL A 146 -0.07 9.35 -24.97
CA VAL A 146 1.30 9.54 -24.53
C VAL A 146 2.17 8.60 -25.36
N VAL A 147 3.24 9.13 -25.93
CA VAL A 147 4.26 8.33 -26.62
C VAL A 147 5.43 8.13 -25.66
N ALA A 148 5.71 6.87 -25.33
CA ALA A 148 6.81 6.47 -24.46
C ALA A 148 7.92 5.82 -25.28
N SER A 149 9.16 6.22 -25.01
CA SER A 149 10.37 5.64 -25.60
C SER A 149 10.97 4.64 -24.62
N LEU A 150 11.14 3.40 -25.09
CA LEU A 150 11.63 2.26 -24.32
C LEU A 150 12.96 1.78 -24.89
N VAL A 151 13.93 1.50 -24.03
CA VAL A 151 15.24 0.96 -24.42
C VAL A 151 15.45 -0.40 -23.74
N ASP A 152 15.86 -1.40 -24.52
CA ASP A 152 16.46 -2.62 -23.99
C ASP A 152 17.99 -2.50 -24.05
N HIS A 153 18.61 -2.21 -22.90
CA HIS A 153 20.06 -1.97 -22.83
C HIS A 153 20.91 -3.20 -23.16
N ARG A 154 20.36 -4.43 -23.07
CA ARG A 154 21.10 -5.65 -23.46
C ARG A 154 21.04 -5.89 -24.95
N ARG A 155 19.93 -5.55 -25.60
CA ARG A 155 19.74 -5.74 -27.04
C ARG A 155 20.17 -4.54 -27.87
N GLY A 156 20.19 -3.35 -27.27
CA GLY A 156 20.42 -2.08 -27.97
C GLY A 156 19.20 -1.59 -28.76
N ASP A 157 18.03 -2.21 -28.55
CA ASP A 157 16.80 -1.89 -29.27
C ASP A 157 16.08 -0.71 -28.59
N GLU A 158 15.69 0.29 -29.38
CA GLU A 158 14.76 1.34 -28.99
C GLU A 158 13.39 1.05 -29.61
N THR A 159 12.32 1.13 -28.81
CA THR A 159 10.94 0.96 -29.28
C THR A 159 10.04 2.04 -28.71
N ARG A 160 8.99 2.41 -29.46
CA ARG A 160 8.02 3.42 -29.05
C ARG A 160 6.65 2.80 -28.84
N VAL A 161 6.03 3.13 -27.72
CA VAL A 161 4.67 2.68 -27.37
C VAL A 161 3.77 3.90 -27.26
N ARG A 162 2.64 3.91 -27.97
CA ARG A 162 1.58 4.90 -27.76
C ARG A 162 0.55 4.33 -26.78
N ALA A 163 0.25 5.08 -25.72
CA ALA A 163 -0.73 4.70 -24.71
C ALA A 163 -1.76 5.82 -24.51
N ARG A 164 -3.02 5.50 -24.20
CA ARG A 164 -4.00 6.55 -23.84
C ARG A 164 -3.73 7.17 -22.47
N TYR A 165 -3.19 6.37 -21.55
CA TYR A 165 -2.75 6.78 -20.23
C TYR A 165 -1.46 6.05 -19.84
N VAL A 166 -0.65 6.68 -18.98
CA VAL A 166 0.52 6.07 -18.35
C VAL A 166 0.31 6.02 -16.85
N LEU A 167 0.50 4.84 -16.25
CA LEU A 167 0.59 4.64 -14.81
C LEU A 167 2.06 4.38 -14.45
N ALA A 168 2.70 5.35 -13.82
CA ALA A 168 4.09 5.28 -13.39
C ALA A 168 4.19 4.73 -11.97
N ALA A 169 4.71 3.51 -11.86
CA ALA A 169 5.04 2.80 -10.64
C ALA A 169 6.54 2.44 -10.63
N ASP A 170 7.38 3.31 -11.19
CA ASP A 170 8.81 3.09 -11.52
C ASP A 170 9.78 3.39 -10.37
N GLY A 171 9.25 3.51 -9.15
CA GLY A 171 10.03 3.55 -7.91
C GLY A 171 10.49 4.94 -7.47
N ALA A 172 11.24 4.99 -6.36
CA ALA A 172 11.65 6.25 -5.72
C ALA A 172 12.43 7.20 -6.64
N ASN A 173 13.22 6.62 -7.56
CA ASN A 173 13.99 7.35 -8.58
C ASN A 173 13.24 7.45 -9.91
N SER A 174 11.91 7.61 -9.86
CA SER A 174 11.02 7.64 -11.03
C SER A 174 11.55 8.52 -12.16
N THR A 175 11.85 7.89 -13.30
CA THR A 175 12.20 8.57 -14.54
C THR A 175 11.01 9.37 -15.04
N VAL A 176 9.80 8.82 -14.90
CA VAL A 176 8.58 9.51 -15.35
C VAL A 176 8.36 10.81 -14.59
N ARG A 177 8.48 10.80 -13.25
CA ARG A 177 8.34 12.02 -12.43
C ARG A 177 9.36 13.09 -12.83
N GLN A 178 10.63 12.68 -13.03
CA GLN A 178 11.70 13.60 -13.44
C GLN A 178 11.46 14.21 -14.82
N ARG A 179 11.00 13.41 -15.80
CA ARG A 179 10.68 13.88 -17.16
C ARG A 179 9.51 14.87 -17.18
N LEU A 180 8.57 14.71 -16.26
CA LEU A 180 7.46 15.66 -16.09
C LEU A 180 7.87 16.95 -15.37
N GLY A 181 9.06 17.00 -14.76
CA GLY A 181 9.47 18.12 -13.92
C GLY A 181 8.62 18.27 -12.67
N ILE A 182 8.09 17.16 -12.14
CA ILE A 182 7.30 17.17 -10.90
C ILE A 182 8.25 17.08 -9.71
N ASP A 183 8.30 18.15 -8.93
CA ASP A 183 9.08 18.22 -7.69
C ASP A 183 8.46 17.37 -6.58
N THR A 184 9.24 17.21 -5.49
CA THR A 184 8.82 16.47 -4.30
C THR A 184 8.99 17.31 -3.04
N SER A 185 8.04 17.20 -2.12
CA SER A 185 8.09 17.78 -0.78
C SER A 185 8.42 16.72 0.28
N GLY A 186 8.94 17.14 1.43
CA GLY A 186 9.30 16.26 2.56
C GLY A 186 10.77 16.38 2.97
N PRO A 187 11.21 15.60 3.98
CA PRO A 187 12.57 15.67 4.49
C PRO A 187 13.67 15.27 3.50
N GLY A 188 13.33 14.57 2.41
CA GLY A 188 14.31 14.04 1.46
C GLY A 188 15.10 12.89 2.07
N ALA A 189 16.42 12.90 1.89
CA ALA A 189 17.31 11.86 2.41
C ALA A 189 17.45 11.96 3.93
N MET A 190 17.00 10.93 4.66
CA MET A 190 17.07 10.85 6.12
C MET A 190 18.35 10.16 6.63
N GLY A 191 19.03 9.39 5.78
CA GLY A 191 20.28 8.74 6.13
C GLY A 191 20.64 7.57 5.21
N ASN A 192 21.92 7.17 5.25
CA ASN A 192 22.42 6.02 4.52
C ASN A 192 22.27 4.76 5.37
N PHE A 193 21.60 3.75 4.84
CA PHE A 193 21.37 2.46 5.50
C PHE A 193 21.96 1.32 4.68
N THR A 194 22.30 0.24 5.38
CA THR A 194 22.75 -0.99 4.78
C THR A 194 21.86 -2.13 5.22
N THR A 195 21.46 -2.95 4.26
CA THR A 195 20.86 -4.26 4.52
C THR A 195 21.87 -5.34 4.18
N VAL A 196 22.16 -6.21 5.14
CA VAL A 196 23.01 -7.40 4.98
C VAL A 196 22.12 -8.62 5.04
N VAL A 197 22.05 -9.36 3.94
CA VAL A 197 21.40 -10.67 3.86
C VAL A 197 22.44 -11.74 4.17
N PHE A 198 22.14 -12.62 5.11
CA PHE A 198 23.07 -13.62 5.59
C PHE A 198 22.37 -14.88 6.09
N ASP A 199 23.12 -15.97 6.11
CA ASP A 199 22.72 -17.22 6.74
C ASP A 199 23.46 -17.41 8.07
N ALA A 200 22.72 -17.83 9.09
CA ALA A 200 23.23 -18.19 10.41
C ALA A 200 22.16 -18.98 11.17
N ASP A 201 22.59 -19.91 12.03
CA ASP A 201 21.69 -20.54 13.00
C ASP A 201 21.48 -19.61 14.20
N LEU A 202 20.35 -18.91 14.19
CA LEU A 202 19.91 -18.04 15.29
C LEU A 202 18.78 -18.67 16.11
N SER A 203 18.49 -19.97 15.91
CA SER A 203 17.36 -20.68 16.54
C SER A 203 17.37 -20.56 18.06
N ARG A 204 18.56 -20.64 18.68
CA ARG A 204 18.79 -20.48 20.13
C ARG A 204 18.13 -19.24 20.73
N TRP A 205 18.01 -18.14 20.00
CA TRP A 205 17.47 -16.88 20.51
C TRP A 205 16.09 -16.52 19.93
N CYS A 206 15.68 -17.18 18.85
CA CYS A 206 14.54 -16.76 18.05
C CYS A 206 13.45 -17.84 17.93
N ALA A 207 13.77 -19.13 18.01
CA ALA A 207 12.82 -20.23 17.77
C ALA A 207 11.64 -20.22 18.77
N ASP A 208 11.93 -20.09 20.07
CA ASP A 208 10.89 -20.02 21.12
C ASP A 208 10.24 -18.63 21.24
N ARG A 209 10.75 -17.64 20.51
CA ARG A 209 10.30 -16.24 20.53
C ARG A 209 10.28 -15.66 19.11
N PRO A 210 9.46 -16.20 18.21
CA PRO A 210 9.39 -15.73 16.83
C PRO A 210 8.91 -14.28 16.79
N ALA A 211 9.42 -13.55 15.80
CA ALA A 211 9.06 -12.17 15.49
C ALA A 211 9.48 -11.86 14.06
N GLY A 212 8.70 -11.03 13.37
CA GLY A 212 9.01 -10.54 12.03
C GLY A 212 10.15 -9.52 12.06
N VAL A 213 10.34 -8.84 13.20
CA VAL A 213 11.45 -7.92 13.44
C VAL A 213 11.95 -8.02 14.89
N TYR A 214 13.27 -8.13 15.04
CA TYR A 214 13.98 -7.97 16.30
C TYR A 214 14.74 -6.65 16.24
N PHE A 215 14.23 -5.61 16.90
CA PHE A 215 14.90 -4.32 17.04
C PHE A 215 15.92 -4.40 18.18
N THR A 216 17.14 -3.97 17.90
CA THR A 216 18.24 -3.95 18.86
C THR A 216 18.91 -2.58 18.92
N ALA A 217 19.81 -2.35 19.88
CA ALA A 217 20.65 -1.14 19.91
C ALA A 217 21.67 -1.11 18.76
N HIS A 218 21.88 -2.25 18.10
CA HIS A 218 22.90 -2.49 17.07
C HIS A 218 22.30 -2.70 15.67
N GLY A 219 21.09 -2.17 15.42
CA GLY A 219 20.32 -2.40 14.20
C GLY A 219 19.16 -3.35 14.43
N SER A 220 18.54 -3.86 13.37
CA SER A 220 17.45 -4.82 13.52
C SER A 220 17.63 -6.04 12.64
N PHE A 221 17.16 -7.18 13.15
CA PHE A 221 17.21 -8.46 12.48
C PHE A 221 15.80 -8.87 12.04
N THR A 222 15.70 -9.47 10.86
CA THR A 222 14.43 -9.97 10.32
C THR A 222 14.66 -11.34 9.66
N PRO A 223 13.85 -12.37 9.98
CA PRO A 223 13.99 -13.71 9.38
C PRO A 223 13.47 -13.68 7.93
N LEU A 224 14.21 -14.05 6.90
CA LEU A 224 13.78 -13.84 5.50
C LEU A 224 12.79 -14.88 5.00
N TYR A 225 13.04 -16.15 5.28
CA TYR A 225 12.17 -17.25 4.90
C TYR A 225 11.73 -18.05 6.13
N PRO A 226 10.52 -18.63 6.14
CA PRO A 226 10.12 -19.58 7.18
C PRO A 226 11.11 -20.74 7.34
N GLU A 227 11.77 -21.14 6.26
CA GLU A 227 12.77 -22.21 6.20
C GLU A 227 14.21 -21.78 6.55
N GLY A 228 14.51 -20.47 6.66
CA GLY A 228 15.85 -19.98 7.00
C GLY A 228 16.22 -18.62 6.42
N GLY A 229 17.42 -18.14 6.74
CA GLY A 229 17.96 -16.88 6.24
C GLY A 229 17.52 -15.65 7.04
N TRP A 230 18.40 -14.65 7.08
CA TRP A 230 18.23 -13.44 7.87
C TRP A 230 18.64 -12.20 7.10
N ALA A 231 18.03 -11.08 7.46
CA ALA A 231 18.51 -9.77 7.08
C ALA A 231 18.76 -8.92 8.33
N TRP A 232 19.94 -8.32 8.39
CA TRP A 232 20.27 -7.26 9.33
C TRP A 232 20.18 -5.91 8.62
N PHE A 233 19.53 -4.93 9.23
CA PHE A 233 19.53 -3.55 8.74
C PHE A 233 20.06 -2.59 9.80
N GLY A 234 20.85 -1.61 9.36
CA GLY A 234 21.37 -0.57 10.23
C GLY A 234 22.00 0.59 9.48
N PRO A 235 22.47 1.63 10.19
CA PRO A 235 23.19 2.74 9.59
C PRO A 235 24.42 2.26 8.82
N THR A 236 24.66 2.83 7.64
CA THR A 236 25.86 2.53 6.85
C THR A 236 27.08 3.12 7.55
N PRO A 237 28.15 2.32 7.81
CA PRO A 237 29.38 2.82 8.39
C PRO A 237 30.12 3.74 7.41
N GLU A 238 30.90 4.69 7.91
CA GLU A 238 31.64 5.67 7.09
C GLU A 238 32.53 5.03 6.01
N ASN A 239 33.15 3.88 6.32
CA ASN A 239 33.99 3.14 5.38
C ASN A 239 33.35 1.80 4.95
N ALA A 240 32.15 1.87 4.37
CA ALA A 240 31.39 0.71 3.92
C ALA A 240 32.18 -0.20 2.95
N ALA A 241 33.04 0.37 2.10
CA ALA A 241 33.84 -0.36 1.12
C ALA A 241 34.87 -1.32 1.74
N ARG A 242 35.30 -1.08 2.98
CA ARG A 242 36.24 -1.93 3.72
C ARG A 242 35.61 -2.59 4.93
N ALA A 243 34.28 -2.56 5.04
CA ALA A 243 33.59 -3.10 6.20
C ALA A 243 33.66 -4.64 6.22
N ASP A 244 34.06 -5.20 7.36
CA ASP A 244 33.90 -6.63 7.68
C ASP A 244 32.43 -6.89 8.05
N TRP A 245 31.58 -7.09 7.04
CA TRP A 245 30.15 -7.34 7.22
C TRP A 245 29.85 -8.58 8.07
N PRO A 246 30.50 -9.75 7.86
CA PRO A 246 30.34 -10.90 8.73
C PRO A 246 30.60 -10.53 10.20
N GLY A 247 31.75 -9.92 10.49
CA GLY A 247 32.09 -9.53 11.87
C GLY A 247 31.18 -8.44 12.44
N LEU A 248 30.70 -7.51 11.63
CA LEU A 248 29.75 -6.48 12.05
C LEU A 248 28.43 -7.10 12.50
N VAL A 249 27.85 -7.97 11.66
CA VAL A 249 26.61 -8.68 12.00
C VAL A 249 26.82 -9.57 13.22
N SER A 250 27.93 -10.33 13.28
CA SER A 250 28.26 -11.16 14.46
C SER A 250 28.34 -10.35 15.75
N ARG A 251 28.98 -9.17 15.73
CA ARG A 251 29.02 -8.28 16.91
C ARG A 251 27.64 -7.73 17.30
N ALA A 252 26.76 -7.50 16.31
CA ALA A 252 25.39 -7.05 16.56
C ALA A 252 24.50 -8.16 17.17
N LEU A 253 24.89 -9.44 17.05
CA LEU A 253 24.20 -10.53 17.76
C LEU A 253 24.36 -10.41 19.27
N GLY A 254 25.52 -9.94 19.74
CA GLY A 254 25.79 -9.58 21.13
C GLY A 254 27.13 -10.06 21.67
N PRO A 255 27.51 -9.65 22.91
CA PRO A 255 28.79 -10.00 23.51
C PRO A 255 28.93 -11.51 23.74
N GLY A 256 30.09 -12.08 23.39
CA GLY A 256 30.36 -13.51 23.62
C GLY A 256 29.62 -14.47 22.69
N VAL A 257 28.95 -13.95 21.65
CA VAL A 257 28.33 -14.77 20.60
C VAL A 257 29.39 -15.18 19.58
N ASP A 258 29.70 -16.48 19.53
CA ASP A 258 30.57 -17.09 18.52
C ASP A 258 29.74 -17.68 17.37
N VAL A 259 29.05 -16.81 16.63
CA VAL A 259 28.32 -17.15 15.41
C VAL A 259 28.81 -16.24 14.30
N ARG A 260 29.42 -16.83 13.26
CA ARG A 260 29.84 -16.09 12.08
C ARG A 260 28.71 -16.07 11.06
N ALA A 261 28.25 -14.87 10.70
CA ALA A 261 27.26 -14.70 9.63
C ALA A 261 27.86 -15.06 8.27
N ASP A 262 27.22 -15.96 7.53
CA ASP A 262 27.55 -16.23 6.13
C ASP A 262 26.86 -15.19 5.26
N VAL A 263 27.59 -14.13 4.90
CA VAL A 263 27.02 -12.98 4.19
C VAL A 263 26.78 -13.34 2.73
N VAL A 264 25.51 -13.42 2.35
CA VAL A 264 25.06 -13.71 0.99
C VAL A 264 25.07 -12.43 0.15
N ARG A 265 24.62 -11.31 0.72
CA ARG A 265 24.50 -10.04 -0.01
C ARG A 265 24.53 -8.82 0.89
N VAL A 266 25.06 -7.71 0.38
CA VAL A 266 25.05 -6.40 1.03
C VAL A 266 24.45 -5.38 0.06
N GLN A 267 23.50 -4.58 0.55
CA GLN A 267 22.90 -3.50 -0.23
C GLN A 267 22.92 -2.20 0.56
N HIS A 268 23.52 -1.16 -0.03
CA HIS A 268 23.45 0.20 0.46
C HIS A 268 22.26 0.91 -0.16
N TRP A 269 21.54 1.68 0.65
CA TRP A 269 20.37 2.43 0.21
C TRP A 269 20.21 3.69 1.05
N VAL A 270 19.54 4.69 0.46
CA VAL A 270 19.19 5.93 1.15
C VAL A 270 17.76 5.81 1.63
N MET A 271 17.53 6.04 2.92
CA MET A 271 16.17 6.17 3.45
C MET A 271 15.62 7.53 3.03
N ASN A 272 14.79 7.52 1.99
CA ASN A 272 14.16 8.74 1.48
C ASN A 272 12.75 8.91 2.07
N ALA A 273 12.38 10.17 2.26
CA ALA A 273 11.08 10.60 2.73
C ALA A 273 10.60 11.77 1.87
N SER A 274 9.74 11.49 0.90
CA SER A 274 9.25 12.51 -0.03
C SER A 274 7.89 12.15 -0.62
N VAL A 275 7.07 13.15 -0.91
CA VAL A 275 5.79 13.03 -1.65
C VAL A 275 5.86 13.99 -2.84
N ALA A 276 5.53 13.51 -4.04
CA ALA A 276 5.44 14.30 -5.26
C ALA A 276 4.36 15.37 -5.10
N GLU A 277 4.65 16.59 -5.56
CA GLU A 277 3.72 17.72 -5.45
C GLU A 277 2.45 17.53 -6.27
N ARG A 278 2.51 16.65 -7.28
CA ARG A 278 1.37 16.24 -8.11
C ARG A 278 1.44 14.74 -8.35
N PHE A 279 0.29 14.09 -8.29
CA PHE A 279 0.14 12.68 -8.61
C PHE A 279 -0.35 12.48 -10.05
N ARG A 280 -0.78 13.55 -10.72
CA ARG A 280 -1.20 13.51 -12.10
C ARG A 280 -0.75 14.74 -12.89
N GLN A 281 -0.35 14.51 -14.14
CA GLN A 281 -0.20 15.53 -15.16
C GLN A 281 -0.79 15.02 -16.47
N GLY A 282 -1.90 15.62 -16.90
CA GLY A 282 -2.60 15.23 -18.12
C GLY A 282 -3.01 13.75 -18.11
N ARG A 283 -2.37 12.95 -18.96
CA ARG A 283 -2.63 11.50 -19.13
C ARG A 283 -1.66 10.60 -18.34
N ILE A 284 -0.76 11.19 -17.55
CA ILE A 284 0.29 10.48 -16.82
C ILE A 284 0.02 10.57 -15.32
N LEU A 285 0.01 9.42 -14.64
CA LEU A 285 -0.35 9.29 -13.23
C LEU A 285 0.77 8.57 -12.46
N LEU A 286 1.23 9.13 -11.34
CA LEU A 286 2.27 8.56 -10.48
C LEU A 286 1.63 7.74 -9.34
N ALA A 287 2.18 6.56 -9.02
CA ALA A 287 1.70 5.68 -7.93
C ALA A 287 2.86 5.00 -7.18
N GLY A 288 2.64 4.65 -5.91
CA GLY A 288 3.67 4.03 -5.07
C GLY A 288 4.89 4.94 -4.89
N ASP A 289 6.09 4.36 -4.80
CA ASP A 289 7.33 5.12 -4.57
C ASP A 289 7.63 6.18 -5.64
N ALA A 290 7.03 6.10 -6.84
CA ALA A 290 7.12 7.16 -7.84
C ALA A 290 6.42 8.44 -7.39
N ALA A 291 5.34 8.30 -6.60
CA ALA A 291 4.56 9.38 -6.02
C ALA A 291 4.94 9.67 -4.56
N HIS A 292 5.29 8.67 -3.76
CA HIS A 292 5.66 8.84 -2.36
C HIS A 292 6.67 7.79 -1.89
N ALA A 293 7.90 8.23 -1.61
CA ALA A 293 8.91 7.40 -0.97
C ALA A 293 8.80 7.60 0.54
N VAL A 294 8.47 6.55 1.29
CA VAL A 294 8.27 6.62 2.74
C VAL A 294 9.30 5.76 3.49
N PRO A 295 9.75 6.18 4.70
CA PRO A 295 10.62 5.36 5.54
C PRO A 295 10.04 3.97 5.84
N ILE A 296 10.93 2.99 6.01
CA ILE A 296 10.54 1.58 6.19
C ILE A 296 9.86 1.28 7.54
N VAL A 297 10.01 2.16 8.53
CA VAL A 297 9.51 1.94 9.89
C VAL A 297 7.97 2.00 9.89
N GLY A 298 7.34 0.87 10.18
CA GLY A 298 5.88 0.68 10.10
C GLY A 298 5.41 -0.05 8.84
N GLY A 299 6.28 -0.28 7.85
CA GLY A 299 5.95 -1.09 6.67
C GLY A 299 4.83 -0.52 5.80
N LEU A 300 4.71 0.81 5.71
CA LEU A 300 3.55 1.48 5.12
C LEU A 300 3.66 1.67 3.60
N GLY A 301 4.85 1.90 3.05
CA GLY A 301 5.03 2.36 1.66
C GLY A 301 4.42 1.47 0.58
N MET A 302 4.79 0.19 0.57
CA MET A 302 4.24 -0.77 -0.40
C MET A 302 2.71 -0.85 -0.31
N ASN A 303 2.15 -0.84 0.91
CA ASN A 303 0.71 -0.93 1.12
C ASN A 303 -0.04 0.33 0.66
N THR A 304 0.52 1.51 0.91
CA THR A 304 -0.02 2.78 0.39
C THR A 304 0.02 2.79 -1.14
N GLY A 305 1.09 2.29 -1.75
CA GLY A 305 1.19 2.15 -3.21
C GLY A 305 0.18 1.16 -3.81
N ILE A 306 -0.03 0.01 -3.16
CA ILE A 306 -1.08 -0.95 -3.56
C ILE A 306 -2.47 -0.29 -3.49
N ALA A 307 -2.73 0.52 -2.46
CA ALA A 307 -3.97 1.27 -2.33
C ALA A 307 -4.11 2.37 -3.41
N ASP A 308 -3.02 2.97 -3.88
CA ASP A 308 -3.05 3.90 -5.03
C ASP A 308 -3.52 3.19 -6.30
N ALA A 309 -2.92 2.02 -6.60
CA ALA A 309 -3.31 1.22 -7.76
C ALA A 309 -4.80 0.83 -7.68
N HIS A 310 -5.27 0.41 -6.50
CA HIS A 310 -6.68 0.07 -6.27
C HIS A 310 -7.62 1.26 -6.47
N ASN A 311 -7.24 2.46 -6.02
CA ASN A 311 -8.02 3.68 -6.23
C ASN A 311 -8.03 4.13 -7.69
N LEU A 312 -6.92 3.97 -8.41
CA LEU A 312 -6.74 4.49 -9.76
C LEU A 312 -7.33 3.57 -10.85
N CYS A 313 -7.17 2.25 -10.73
CA CYS A 313 -7.46 1.33 -11.84
C CYS A 313 -8.95 1.31 -12.24
N TRP A 314 -9.88 1.38 -11.29
CA TRP A 314 -11.31 1.44 -11.61
C TRP A 314 -11.70 2.74 -12.32
N LYS A 315 -11.04 3.87 -11.96
CA LYS A 315 -11.25 5.18 -12.59
C LYS A 315 -10.74 5.16 -14.04
N LEU A 316 -9.56 4.59 -14.26
CA LEU A 316 -9.01 4.38 -15.60
C LEU A 316 -9.93 3.50 -16.45
N ALA A 317 -10.38 2.37 -15.88
CA ALA A 317 -11.34 1.49 -16.56
C ALA A 317 -12.62 2.25 -16.94
N GLY A 318 -13.15 3.09 -16.06
CA GLY A 318 -14.37 3.85 -16.35
C GLY A 318 -14.24 4.89 -17.43
N VAL A 319 -13.12 5.60 -17.46
CA VAL A 319 -12.83 6.55 -18.52
C VAL A 319 -12.62 5.84 -19.85
N LEU A 320 -11.92 4.70 -19.85
CA LEU A 320 -11.61 3.94 -21.07
C LEU A 320 -12.83 3.23 -21.66
N HIS A 321 -13.76 2.79 -20.82
CA HIS A 321 -15.02 2.15 -21.24
C HIS A 321 -16.18 3.13 -21.43
N GLY A 322 -15.98 4.42 -21.11
CA GLY A 322 -16.94 5.48 -21.42
C GLY A 322 -18.09 5.67 -20.43
N TRP A 323 -18.08 4.97 -19.29
CA TRP A 323 -19.09 5.19 -18.22
C TRP A 323 -18.65 6.22 -17.17
N ALA A 324 -17.45 6.78 -17.31
CA ALA A 324 -16.99 7.93 -16.54
C ALA A 324 -16.31 8.98 -17.42
N ALA A 325 -16.43 10.26 -17.05
CA ALA A 325 -15.73 11.34 -17.74
C ALA A 325 -14.25 11.40 -17.32
N PRO A 326 -13.35 11.93 -18.17
CA PRO A 326 -11.93 12.07 -17.84
C PRO A 326 -11.64 12.83 -16.53
N GLY A 327 -12.53 13.75 -16.13
CA GLY A 327 -12.43 14.49 -14.89
C GLY A 327 -12.50 13.61 -13.62
N LEU A 328 -12.98 12.37 -13.72
CA LEU A 328 -12.92 11.41 -12.61
C LEU A 328 -11.46 11.17 -12.18
N LEU A 329 -10.50 11.20 -13.10
CA LEU A 329 -9.08 11.01 -12.79
C LEU A 329 -8.49 12.16 -11.95
N ASP A 330 -9.12 13.35 -11.92
CA ASP A 330 -8.70 14.44 -11.02
C ASP A 330 -8.85 14.02 -9.55
N THR A 331 -9.81 13.14 -9.25
CA THR A 331 -10.08 12.67 -7.89
C THR A 331 -9.00 11.73 -7.36
N TYR A 332 -8.15 11.16 -8.22
CA TYR A 332 -7.04 10.31 -7.77
C TYR A 332 -6.08 11.10 -6.88
N GLU A 333 -5.62 12.27 -7.35
CA GLU A 333 -4.73 13.14 -6.58
C GLU A 333 -5.44 13.67 -5.34
N ALA A 334 -6.68 14.17 -5.47
CA ALA A 334 -7.46 14.70 -4.36
C ALA A 334 -7.66 13.69 -3.22
N GLU A 335 -7.72 12.40 -3.53
CA GLU A 335 -7.92 11.33 -2.54
C GLU A 335 -6.62 10.75 -2.01
N ARG A 336 -5.62 10.54 -2.87
CA ARG A 336 -4.41 9.78 -2.52
C ARG A 336 -3.27 10.65 -2.04
N HIS A 337 -3.15 11.89 -2.51
CA HIS A 337 -2.10 12.81 -2.06
C HIS A 337 -2.20 13.14 -0.56
N PRO A 338 -3.38 13.47 0.02
CA PRO A 338 -3.51 13.68 1.47
C PRO A 338 -3.16 12.44 2.31
N VAL A 339 -3.54 11.24 1.83
CA VAL A 339 -3.18 9.98 2.48
C VAL A 339 -1.68 9.78 2.47
N ALA A 340 -1.02 9.99 1.34
CA ALA A 340 0.43 9.88 1.22
C ALA A 340 1.17 10.86 2.15
N LEU A 341 0.70 12.11 2.26
CA LEU A 341 1.26 13.09 3.20
C LEU A 341 1.10 12.64 4.66
N ARG A 342 -0.07 12.13 5.05
CA ARG A 342 -0.31 11.63 6.41
C ARG A 342 0.57 10.42 6.71
N THR A 343 0.66 9.47 5.79
CA THR A 343 1.55 8.31 5.88
C THR A 343 3.01 8.75 6.01
N LEU A 344 3.47 9.70 5.19
CA LEU A 344 4.83 10.22 5.23
C LEU A 344 5.14 10.84 6.60
N ARG A 345 4.27 11.73 7.10
CA ARG A 345 4.45 12.38 8.41
C ARG A 345 4.60 11.36 9.53
N GLN A 346 3.72 10.35 9.58
CA GLN A 346 3.80 9.30 10.59
C GLN A 346 5.06 8.45 10.43
N ALA A 347 5.40 8.03 9.21
CA ALA A 347 6.58 7.21 8.94
C ALA A 347 7.89 7.93 9.25
N VAL A 348 7.96 9.24 9.01
CA VAL A 348 9.10 10.11 9.36
C VAL A 348 9.23 10.24 10.88
N ALA A 349 8.13 10.59 11.57
CA ALA A 349 8.13 10.70 13.02
C ALA A 349 8.56 9.39 13.68
N ASN A 350 8.06 8.28 13.16
CA ASN A 350 8.46 6.95 13.57
C ASN A 350 9.96 6.71 13.34
N ALA A 351 10.44 6.86 12.10
CA ALA A 351 11.84 6.60 11.79
C ALA A 351 12.80 7.44 12.64
N GLN A 352 12.49 8.73 12.85
CA GLN A 352 13.29 9.61 13.71
C GLN A 352 13.31 9.13 15.15
N LEU A 353 12.14 8.81 15.72
CA LEU A 353 12.06 8.33 17.10
C LEU A 353 12.81 7.02 17.28
N ALA A 354 12.63 6.06 16.37
CA ALA A 354 13.33 4.78 16.41
C ALA A 354 14.86 4.95 16.38
N LEU A 355 15.38 5.82 15.51
CA LEU A 355 16.81 6.08 15.43
C LEU A 355 17.35 6.79 16.67
N GLN A 356 16.65 7.81 17.17
CA GLN A 356 17.03 8.52 18.40
C GLN A 356 17.11 7.56 19.59
N VAL A 357 16.10 6.70 19.73
CA VAL A 357 15.97 5.77 20.85
C VAL A 357 17.01 4.65 20.76
N GLN A 358 17.26 4.10 19.57
CA GLN A 358 18.37 3.16 19.35
C GLN A 358 19.74 3.78 19.66
N ASN A 359 19.97 5.04 19.26
CA ASN A 359 21.24 5.73 19.51
C ASN A 359 21.47 5.97 21.00
N ARG A 360 20.48 6.53 21.69
CA ARG A 360 20.50 6.73 23.15
C ARG A 360 20.76 5.42 23.88
N ARG A 361 20.07 4.34 23.48
CA ARG A 361 20.24 3.02 24.09
C ARG A 361 21.66 2.50 23.95
N ARG A 362 22.22 2.64 22.76
CA ARG A 362 23.60 2.22 22.47
C ARG A 362 24.62 3.01 23.29
N GLU A 363 24.37 4.29 23.55
CA GLU A 363 25.21 5.12 24.41
C GLU A 363 25.13 4.68 25.88
N GLN A 364 23.92 4.44 26.41
CA GLN A 364 23.71 3.91 27.77
C GLN A 364 24.43 2.57 27.99
N LEU A 365 24.31 1.65 27.03
CA LEU A 365 25.00 0.36 27.08
C LEU A 365 26.54 0.50 27.07
N ARG A 366 27.06 1.56 26.43
CA ARG A 366 28.51 1.85 26.42
C ARG A 366 28.99 2.53 27.70
N SER A 367 28.18 3.41 28.29
CA SER A 367 28.54 4.12 29.53
C SER A 367 28.30 3.28 30.79
N GLY A 368 27.48 2.22 30.70
CA GLY A 368 27.08 1.42 31.86
C GLY A 368 26.02 2.11 32.73
N GLU A 369 25.36 3.14 32.20
CA GLU A 369 24.29 3.86 32.89
C GLU A 369 23.07 2.95 33.14
N ALA A 370 22.36 3.23 34.24
CA ALA A 370 21.17 2.48 34.59
C ALA A 370 20.07 2.67 33.53
N VAL A 371 19.48 1.55 33.11
CA VAL A 371 18.36 1.50 32.19
C VAL A 371 17.09 2.02 32.89
N PRO A 372 16.36 2.99 32.29
CA PRO A 372 15.08 3.43 32.84
C PRO A 372 14.10 2.27 33.04
N SER A 373 13.27 2.33 34.09
CA SER A 373 12.25 1.32 34.37
C SER A 373 11.04 1.39 33.43
N GLN A 374 10.82 2.54 32.77
CA GLN A 374 9.74 2.73 31.79
C GLN A 374 10.24 2.45 30.37
N VAL A 375 9.44 1.70 29.61
CA VAL A 375 9.72 1.39 28.21
C VAL A 375 9.33 2.58 27.33
N GLU A 376 10.32 3.23 26.73
CA GLU A 376 10.11 4.36 25.80
C GLU A 376 9.63 3.86 24.43
N PRO A 377 8.78 4.58 23.68
CA PRO A 377 8.56 4.31 22.26
C PRO A 377 9.88 4.43 21.48
N PRO A 378 10.12 3.66 20.40
CA PRO A 378 9.20 2.71 19.79
C PRO A 378 9.16 1.34 20.47
N TRP A 379 9.82 1.17 21.62
CA TRP A 379 9.84 -0.10 22.33
C TRP A 379 8.49 -0.44 23.00
N SER A 380 7.53 0.49 23.02
CA SER A 380 6.18 0.26 23.52
C SER A 380 5.25 -0.35 22.47
N GLU A 381 4.22 -1.07 22.92
CA GLU A 381 3.23 -1.70 22.04
C GLU A 381 2.43 -0.68 21.21
N GLN A 382 2.10 0.47 21.80
CA GLN A 382 1.30 1.53 21.17
C GLN A 382 1.92 2.08 19.88
N TYR A 383 3.25 2.09 19.77
CA TYR A 383 3.94 2.71 18.65
C TYR A 383 3.68 2.01 17.30
N PHE A 384 3.38 0.70 17.31
CA PHE A 384 3.10 -0.10 16.12
C PHE A 384 1.61 -0.42 15.92
N ALA A 385 0.74 0.08 16.79
CA ALA A 385 -0.70 0.10 16.53
C ALA A 385 -0.97 1.23 15.52
N GLN A 386 -1.33 0.86 14.29
CA GLN A 386 -1.46 1.79 13.16
C GLN A 386 -2.74 1.54 12.35
N LEU A 387 -3.76 0.90 12.95
CA LEU A 387 -4.96 0.49 12.21
C LEU A 387 -5.72 1.70 11.67
N GLY A 388 -5.77 2.81 12.40
CA GLY A 388 -6.40 4.04 11.91
C GLY A 388 -5.72 4.59 10.64
N LEU A 389 -4.39 4.50 10.55
CA LEU A 389 -3.67 4.85 9.32
C LEU A 389 -3.89 3.84 8.17
N VAL A 390 -4.05 2.55 8.49
CA VAL A 390 -4.20 1.46 7.51
C VAL A 390 -5.61 1.38 6.93
N LEU A 391 -6.65 1.54 7.74
CA LEU A 391 -8.06 1.34 7.37
C LEU A 391 -8.87 2.64 7.37
N GLY A 392 -8.41 3.69 8.05
CA GLY A 392 -9.14 4.94 8.28
C GLY A 392 -8.93 6.02 7.22
N ALA A 393 -8.58 5.66 5.98
CA ALA A 393 -8.52 6.64 4.90
C ALA A 393 -9.93 7.23 4.66
N ALA A 394 -9.99 8.56 4.66
CA ALA A 394 -11.22 9.33 4.43
C ALA A 394 -11.03 10.23 3.22
N TYR A 395 -11.82 9.99 2.18
CA TYR A 395 -11.74 10.69 0.90
C TYR A 395 -12.69 11.88 0.85
N ARG A 396 -12.18 13.01 0.35
CA ARG A 396 -12.95 14.21 0.05
C ARG A 396 -12.63 14.64 -1.38
N SER A 397 -13.55 14.41 -2.30
CA SER A 397 -13.35 14.68 -3.73
C SER A 397 -14.70 14.75 -4.46
N GLY A 398 -14.68 15.12 -5.74
CA GLY A 398 -15.87 15.02 -6.60
C GLY A 398 -16.37 13.58 -6.85
N ALA A 399 -15.65 12.56 -6.38
CA ALA A 399 -16.08 11.16 -6.39
C ALA A 399 -16.56 10.69 -5.00
N VAL A 400 -17.04 11.63 -4.17
CA VAL A 400 -17.72 11.40 -2.89
C VAL A 400 -18.82 12.45 -2.71
N LEU A 401 -20.03 12.02 -2.35
CA LEU A 401 -21.15 12.90 -2.04
C LEU A 401 -21.33 12.94 -0.53
N THR A 402 -20.99 14.09 0.06
CA THR A 402 -21.22 14.39 1.48
C THR A 402 -22.53 15.13 1.65
N ASP A 403 -23.25 14.90 2.74
CA ASP A 403 -24.41 15.72 3.08
C ASP A 403 -23.94 17.16 3.39
N ASP A 404 -24.48 18.15 2.68
CA ASP A 404 -24.14 19.59 2.71
C ASP A 404 -24.26 20.28 4.11
N SER A 405 -24.51 19.54 5.20
CA SER A 405 -24.70 20.06 6.55
C SER A 405 -23.50 19.87 7.49
N THR A 406 -22.44 19.18 7.07
CA THR A 406 -21.17 19.17 7.80
C THR A 406 -20.21 20.13 7.13
N SER A 407 -19.89 21.20 7.85
CA SER A 407 -18.94 22.24 7.46
C SER A 407 -17.71 21.65 6.77
N LEU A 408 -17.24 22.34 5.72
CA LEU A 408 -15.95 22.11 5.02
C LEU A 408 -14.71 22.26 5.92
N GLU A 409 -14.91 22.50 7.21
CA GLU A 409 -13.88 22.52 8.24
C GLU A 409 -13.56 21.06 8.64
N PRO A 410 -12.29 20.71 8.87
CA PRO A 410 -11.97 19.43 9.48
C PRO A 410 -12.71 19.36 10.82
N SER A 411 -13.70 18.46 10.93
CA SER A 411 -14.12 17.99 12.25
C SER A 411 -12.84 17.60 12.97
N GLY A 412 -12.61 18.17 14.15
CA GLY A 412 -11.37 18.02 14.95
C GLY A 412 -11.00 16.60 15.38
N THR A 413 -11.46 15.59 14.64
CA THR A 413 -11.06 14.19 14.67
C THR A 413 -9.91 13.88 13.70
N ASP A 414 -9.46 14.85 12.91
CA ASP A 414 -8.25 14.73 12.07
C ASP A 414 -6.95 14.89 12.88
N GLU A 415 -7.08 15.30 14.15
CA GLU A 415 -6.07 15.15 15.18
C GLU A 415 -6.32 13.82 15.93
N ASP A 416 -5.35 12.90 15.85
CA ASP A 416 -5.21 11.74 16.76
C ASP A 416 -6.11 10.49 16.53
N THR A 417 -6.08 9.91 15.34
CA THR A 417 -6.52 8.50 15.14
C THR A 417 -5.42 7.60 14.57
N GLY A 418 -4.15 8.00 14.66
CA GLY A 418 -3.04 7.22 14.09
C GLY A 418 -3.01 5.76 14.57
N THR A 419 -3.48 5.52 15.79
CA THR A 419 -3.40 4.24 16.50
C THR A 419 -4.59 3.32 16.21
N ASP A 420 -5.81 3.78 16.51
CA ASP A 420 -7.03 2.97 16.49
C ASP A 420 -7.93 3.31 15.30
N TYR A 421 -8.53 2.29 14.69
CA TYR A 421 -9.52 2.46 13.63
C TYR A 421 -10.93 2.37 14.18
N VAL A 422 -11.76 3.37 13.87
CA VAL A 422 -13.20 3.37 14.18
C VAL A 422 -13.98 3.18 12.88
N PRO A 423 -14.67 2.04 12.68
CA PRO A 423 -15.49 1.82 11.49
C PRO A 423 -16.63 2.84 11.40
N THR A 424 -16.81 3.42 10.21
CA THR A 424 -17.88 4.38 9.93
C THR A 424 -18.46 4.16 8.53
N ALA A 425 -19.76 4.42 8.39
CA ALA A 425 -20.48 4.36 7.12
C ALA A 425 -20.66 5.74 6.47
N GLU A 426 -19.86 6.74 6.87
CA GLU A 426 -19.86 8.06 6.25
C GLU A 426 -19.27 8.02 4.83
N PRO A 427 -19.83 8.79 3.87
CA PRO A 427 -19.22 8.95 2.56
C PRO A 427 -17.74 9.33 2.64
N GLY A 428 -16.95 8.78 1.71
CA GLY A 428 -15.50 8.95 1.65
C GLY A 428 -14.71 7.92 2.45
N HIS A 429 -15.34 7.18 3.36
CA HIS A 429 -14.67 6.15 4.14
C HIS A 429 -14.76 4.77 3.48
N ARG A 430 -13.81 3.89 3.81
CA ARG A 430 -13.88 2.46 3.49
C ARG A 430 -15.15 1.85 4.10
N MET A 431 -15.90 1.05 3.33
CA MET A 431 -17.06 0.30 3.82
C MET A 431 -16.67 -0.56 5.05
N PRO A 432 -17.40 -0.48 6.17
CA PRO A 432 -17.16 -1.32 7.33
C PRO A 432 -17.27 -2.82 7.01
N HIS A 433 -16.36 -3.60 7.59
CA HIS A 433 -16.47 -5.05 7.57
C HIS A 433 -17.60 -5.52 8.48
N LEU A 434 -18.55 -6.25 7.90
CA LEU A 434 -19.60 -6.98 8.61
C LEU A 434 -19.73 -8.36 7.95
N TRP A 435 -19.92 -9.41 8.74
CA TRP A 435 -20.21 -10.75 8.24
C TRP A 435 -21.68 -10.82 7.80
N LEU A 436 -21.90 -11.03 6.50
CA LEU A 436 -23.23 -11.26 5.91
C LEU A 436 -23.62 -12.74 6.03
N THR A 437 -22.65 -13.62 5.87
CA THR A 437 -22.72 -15.06 6.16
C THR A 437 -21.43 -15.49 6.85
N ARG A 438 -21.26 -16.78 7.14
CA ARG A 438 -20.04 -17.33 7.76
C ARG A 438 -18.76 -17.05 6.96
N ASP A 439 -18.88 -16.96 5.64
CA ASP A 439 -17.78 -16.89 4.69
C ASP A 439 -17.79 -15.63 3.81
N ARG A 440 -18.85 -14.82 3.93
CA ARG A 440 -19.06 -13.63 3.13
C ARG A 440 -19.09 -12.37 3.98
N SER A 441 -18.14 -11.48 3.71
CA SER A 441 -18.13 -10.13 4.25
C SER A 441 -18.90 -9.15 3.35
N THR A 442 -19.36 -8.04 3.93
CA THR A 442 -19.69 -6.81 3.17
C THR A 442 -18.59 -6.41 2.18
N LEU A 443 -17.31 -6.67 2.47
CA LEU A 443 -16.22 -6.34 1.57
C LEU A 443 -16.15 -7.22 0.32
N ASP A 444 -16.78 -8.41 0.36
CA ASP A 444 -16.91 -9.29 -0.80
C ASP A 444 -18.08 -8.85 -1.71
N ALA A 445 -18.85 -7.85 -1.28
CA ALA A 445 -20.00 -7.31 -2.01
C ALA A 445 -19.61 -6.19 -2.98
N PHE A 446 -18.34 -5.91 -3.25
CA PHE A 446 -17.92 -4.94 -4.27
C PHE A 446 -16.55 -5.34 -4.86
N GLY A 447 -16.06 -4.58 -5.84
CA GLY A 447 -14.73 -4.79 -6.45
C GLY A 447 -14.72 -4.69 -7.97
N GLU A 448 -15.82 -5.05 -8.63
CA GLU A 448 -15.93 -4.98 -10.10
C GLU A 448 -16.70 -3.73 -10.54
N TRP A 449 -17.85 -3.48 -9.92
CA TRP A 449 -18.76 -2.40 -10.28
C TRP A 449 -19.18 -1.61 -9.04
N PHE A 450 -19.87 -0.47 -9.25
CA PHE A 450 -20.57 0.19 -8.15
C PHE A 450 -21.54 -0.81 -7.52
N THR A 451 -21.67 -0.78 -6.19
CA THR A 451 -22.63 -1.61 -5.48
C THR A 451 -23.49 -0.78 -4.56
N LEU A 452 -24.81 -0.88 -4.70
CA LEU A 452 -25.77 -0.33 -3.77
C LEU A 452 -26.12 -1.38 -2.71
N LEU A 453 -25.76 -1.13 -1.46
CA LEU A 453 -26.12 -1.96 -0.31
C LEU A 453 -27.37 -1.39 0.37
N THR A 454 -28.44 -2.18 0.44
CA THR A 454 -29.72 -1.72 1.01
C THR A 454 -30.54 -2.84 1.65
N PRO A 455 -31.31 -2.57 2.72
CA PRO A 455 -32.37 -3.45 3.19
C PRO A 455 -33.57 -3.53 2.22
N ASP A 456 -33.82 -2.52 1.39
CA ASP A 456 -34.97 -2.45 0.46
C ASP A 456 -34.52 -2.59 -1.01
N ARG A 457 -34.12 -3.80 -1.38
CA ARG A 457 -33.65 -4.09 -2.76
C ARG A 457 -34.72 -3.74 -3.81
N THR A 458 -36.00 -3.95 -3.49
CA THR A 458 -37.12 -3.74 -4.41
C THR A 458 -37.41 -2.27 -4.68
N GLY A 459 -37.32 -1.41 -3.65
CA GLY A 459 -37.50 0.02 -3.81
C GLY A 459 -36.39 0.62 -4.67
N TRP A 460 -35.13 0.30 -4.35
CA TRP A 460 -33.98 0.86 -5.05
C TRP A 460 -33.78 0.31 -6.48
N ALA A 461 -34.20 -0.92 -6.75
CA ALA A 461 -34.16 -1.47 -8.11
C ALA A 461 -34.99 -0.67 -9.12
N ARG A 462 -36.00 0.08 -8.66
CA ARG A 462 -36.82 0.96 -9.52
C ARG A 462 -36.10 2.26 -9.90
N CYS A 463 -35.15 2.70 -9.07
CA CYS A 463 -34.36 3.92 -9.29
C CYS A 463 -33.07 3.62 -10.07
N ALA A 464 -32.70 2.35 -10.25
CA ALA A 464 -31.53 1.97 -11.01
C ALA A 464 -31.79 2.11 -12.52
N THR A 465 -31.22 3.14 -13.13
CA THR A 465 -31.23 3.33 -14.57
C THR A 465 -29.81 3.18 -15.16
N ALA A 466 -29.73 2.73 -16.40
CA ALA A 466 -28.50 2.72 -17.21
C ALA A 466 -28.03 4.17 -17.47
N PRO A 467 -26.73 4.46 -17.71
CA PRO A 467 -25.72 3.58 -18.33
C PRO A 467 -24.63 2.99 -17.40
N TRP A 468 -24.67 3.21 -16.09
CA TRP A 468 -23.59 2.74 -15.21
C TRP A 468 -23.70 1.26 -14.84
N PRO A 469 -22.58 0.53 -14.79
CA PRO A 469 -22.57 -0.80 -14.20
C PRO A 469 -22.79 -0.69 -12.69
N LEU A 470 -23.93 -1.22 -12.24
CA LEU A 470 -24.37 -1.18 -10.85
C LEU A 470 -24.90 -2.55 -10.42
N ARG A 471 -24.42 -3.04 -9.27
CA ARG A 471 -25.02 -4.16 -8.54
C ARG A 471 -25.87 -3.62 -7.39
N ILE A 472 -27.03 -4.22 -7.15
CA ILE A 472 -27.81 -3.98 -5.92
C ILE A 472 -27.77 -5.24 -5.08
N ASP A 473 -27.32 -5.11 -3.84
CA ASP A 473 -27.20 -6.22 -2.90
C ASP A 473 -27.91 -5.92 -1.59
N THR A 474 -28.31 -7.00 -0.91
CA THR A 474 -29.06 -6.90 0.34
C THR A 474 -28.12 -6.67 1.51
N LEU A 475 -28.36 -5.60 2.25
CA LEU A 475 -27.78 -5.37 3.57
C LEU A 475 -28.81 -5.78 4.64
N PRO A 476 -28.54 -6.82 5.45
CA PRO A 476 -29.43 -7.21 6.53
C PRO A 476 -29.80 -6.04 7.43
N GLY A 477 -31.04 -5.97 7.91
CA GLY A 477 -31.55 -4.83 8.67
C GLY A 477 -30.71 -4.48 9.90
N GLU A 478 -30.18 -5.47 10.61
CA GLU A 478 -29.26 -5.26 11.75
C GLU A 478 -27.96 -4.54 11.34
N HIS A 479 -27.42 -4.88 10.17
CA HIS A 479 -26.21 -4.28 9.62
C HIS A 479 -26.51 -2.89 9.06
N ALA A 480 -27.69 -2.70 8.48
CA ALA A 480 -28.18 -1.41 8.02
C ALA A 480 -28.25 -0.40 9.18
N VAL A 481 -28.80 -0.80 10.33
CA VAL A 481 -28.84 0.04 11.55
C VAL A 481 -27.44 0.41 12.02
N ARG A 482 -26.48 -0.54 12.02
CA ARG A 482 -25.08 -0.26 12.36
C ARG A 482 -24.40 0.73 11.40
N CYS A 483 -24.91 0.83 10.17
CA CYS A 483 -24.45 1.79 9.17
C CYS A 483 -25.25 3.10 9.16
N GLY A 484 -26.16 3.30 10.14
CA GLY A 484 -26.99 4.51 10.23
C GLY A 484 -28.12 4.58 9.20
N LEU A 485 -28.60 3.43 8.70
CA LEU A 485 -29.68 3.35 7.72
C LEU A 485 -30.99 2.88 8.35
N GLY A 486 -32.09 3.48 7.92
CA GLY A 486 -33.45 2.97 8.11
C GLY A 486 -33.82 1.87 7.09
N PRO A 487 -35.04 1.31 7.18
CA PRO A 487 -35.48 0.18 6.35
C PRO A 487 -35.51 0.43 4.84
N ARG A 488 -35.42 1.68 4.39
CA ARG A 488 -35.37 2.07 2.98
C ARG A 488 -34.11 2.83 2.60
N GLY A 489 -33.15 2.95 3.53
CA GLY A 489 -31.88 3.60 3.28
C GLY A 489 -30.99 2.79 2.35
N ALA A 490 -29.87 3.38 1.92
CA ALA A 490 -28.86 2.69 1.14
C ALA A 490 -27.47 3.31 1.26
N LEU A 491 -26.45 2.52 0.95
CA LEU A 491 -25.08 2.98 0.72
C LEU A 491 -24.69 2.68 -0.73
N LEU A 492 -24.20 3.69 -1.44
CA LEU A 492 -23.57 3.49 -2.74
C LEU A 492 -22.07 3.33 -2.54
N ILE A 493 -21.58 2.13 -2.82
CA ILE A 493 -20.18 1.74 -2.68
C ILE A 493 -19.48 1.79 -4.03
N ARG A 494 -18.33 2.44 -4.07
CA ARG A 494 -17.44 2.51 -5.23
C ARG A 494 -16.75 1.16 -5.49
N PRO A 495 -16.23 0.92 -6.70
CA PRO A 495 -15.46 -0.30 -7.00
C PRO A 495 -14.27 -0.52 -6.06
N ASP A 496 -13.64 0.54 -5.53
CA ASP A 496 -12.54 0.45 -4.57
C ASP A 496 -12.96 0.24 -3.10
N GLY A 497 -14.26 0.01 -2.86
CA GLY A 497 -14.82 -0.29 -1.55
C GLY A 497 -15.01 0.92 -0.63
N HIS A 498 -14.85 2.14 -1.14
CA HIS A 498 -15.19 3.36 -0.39
C HIS A 498 -16.64 3.75 -0.64
N ILE A 499 -17.28 4.32 0.36
CA ILE A 499 -18.67 4.78 0.29
C ILE A 499 -18.68 6.07 -0.54
N GLY A 500 -19.35 6.06 -1.68
CA GLY A 500 -19.52 7.22 -2.54
C GLY A 500 -20.70 8.09 -2.12
N ALA A 501 -21.79 7.50 -1.62
CA ALA A 501 -22.96 8.23 -1.12
C ALA A 501 -23.72 7.41 -0.07
N ARG A 502 -24.48 8.10 0.77
CA ARG A 502 -25.35 7.48 1.78
C ARG A 502 -26.72 8.14 1.76
N TRP A 503 -27.77 7.31 1.85
CA TRP A 503 -29.14 7.76 2.08
C TRP A 503 -29.69 7.11 3.35
N PRO A 504 -29.88 7.85 4.45
CA PRO A 504 -30.37 7.28 5.71
C PRO A 504 -31.79 6.68 5.61
N ASP A 505 -32.66 7.20 4.75
CA ASP A 505 -34.00 6.65 4.48
C ASP A 505 -34.27 6.69 2.96
N ARG A 506 -35.55 6.58 2.55
CA ARG A 506 -36.03 6.54 1.17
C ARG A 506 -35.28 7.52 0.26
N PRO A 507 -34.97 7.12 -1.00
CA PRO A 507 -34.38 8.03 -1.96
C PRO A 507 -35.21 9.31 -2.08
N PRO A 508 -34.58 10.50 -2.12
CA PRO A 508 -35.27 11.78 -2.19
C PRO A 508 -36.10 11.93 -3.49
N SER A 509 -35.73 11.19 -4.54
CA SER A 509 -36.46 11.06 -5.80
C SER A 509 -36.00 9.79 -6.54
N ASP A 510 -36.71 9.38 -7.59
CA ASP A 510 -36.28 8.28 -8.46
C ASP A 510 -34.96 8.59 -9.20
N ALA A 511 -34.59 9.88 -9.31
CA ALA A 511 -33.34 10.34 -9.91
C ALA A 511 -32.14 10.35 -8.96
N ALA A 512 -32.35 10.15 -7.64
CA ALA A 512 -31.28 10.30 -6.65
C ALA A 512 -30.06 9.41 -6.89
N LEU A 513 -30.28 8.15 -7.29
CA LEU A 513 -29.20 7.21 -7.58
C LEU A 513 -28.50 7.52 -8.93
N PRO A 514 -29.23 7.76 -10.04
CA PRO A 514 -28.63 8.25 -11.29
C PRO A 514 -27.83 9.54 -11.12
N ASP A 515 -28.37 10.54 -10.40
CA ASP A 515 -27.70 11.81 -10.15
C ASP A 515 -26.42 11.61 -9.31
N ALA A 516 -26.48 10.69 -8.35
CA ALA A 516 -25.31 10.34 -7.57
C ALA A 516 -24.22 9.67 -8.43
N LEU A 517 -24.59 8.69 -9.25
CA LEU A 517 -23.65 8.01 -10.16
C LEU A 517 -23.07 8.98 -11.21
N ALA A 518 -23.90 9.86 -11.76
CA ALA A 518 -23.46 10.93 -12.67
C ALA A 518 -22.42 11.83 -12.00
N SER A 519 -22.70 12.28 -10.79
CA SER A 519 -21.79 13.13 -10.00
C SER A 519 -20.48 12.40 -9.68
N LEU A 520 -20.57 11.18 -9.12
CA LEU A 520 -19.41 10.37 -8.74
C LEU A 520 -18.52 10.00 -9.92
N THR A 521 -19.10 9.81 -11.11
CA THR A 521 -18.36 9.48 -12.34
C THR A 521 -18.01 10.72 -13.17
N ARG A 522 -18.43 11.91 -12.71
CA ARG A 522 -18.33 13.18 -13.41
C ARG A 522 -18.93 13.19 -14.82
N SER A 523 -19.93 12.34 -15.03
CA SER A 523 -20.67 12.21 -16.28
C SER A 523 -21.90 13.12 -16.23
N THR A 524 -22.30 13.69 -17.36
CA THR A 524 -23.62 14.34 -17.45
C THR A 524 -24.70 13.26 -17.49
N PRO A 525 -25.79 13.36 -16.70
CA PRO A 525 -26.95 12.52 -16.88
C PRO A 525 -27.48 12.75 -18.30
N SER A 526 -27.55 11.69 -19.10
CA SER A 526 -28.08 11.72 -20.47
C SER A 526 -29.60 11.79 -20.49
#